data_AF-X0YYS8-F1
#
_entry.id   AF-X0YYS8-F1
#
_cell.length_a   1.000
_cell.length_b   1.000
_cell.length_c   1.000
_cell.angle_alpha   90.00
_cell.angle_beta   90.00
_cell.angle_gamma   90.00
#
_symmetry.space_group_name_H-M   'P 1'
#
loop_
_entity.id
_entity.type
_entity.pdbx_description
1 polymer ?
#
loop_
_entity_poly.entity_id
_entity_poly.type
_entity_poly.pdbx_seq_one_letter_code
_entity_poly.pdbx_strand_id
1 'polypeptide(L)'
;DILRAIVGQSPPYREKQVCAIGGSSGYFYCTPTYWPKLDVASWQGENSEYTITIYNGDGGRGVVYGQGTIANVNIGIEGYAPHGVLEIPFGLQGEPDDWYDVTKLGSLRLDILSHADRTNADSCQIFLQQLRNY
;
A
#
# COMPACT_ATOMS: atom_id res chain seq x y z
N ASP A 1 -15.32 11.60 3.79
CA ASP A 1 -15.57 10.58 4.84
C ASP A 1 -15.05 9.17 4.54
N ILE A 2 -15.17 8.64 3.31
CA ILE A 2 -14.67 7.28 2.99
C ILE A 2 -13.17 7.10 3.30
N LEU A 3 -12.32 8.08 2.95
CA LEU A 3 -10.89 8.07 3.31
C LEU A 3 -10.65 8.08 4.84
N ARG A 4 -11.54 8.72 5.63
CA ARG A 4 -11.47 8.70 7.10
C ARG A 4 -11.86 7.33 7.65
N ALA A 5 -12.82 6.66 7.03
CA ALA A 5 -13.20 5.29 7.37
C ALA A 5 -12.07 4.29 7.03
N ILE A 6 -11.45 4.42 5.85
CA ILE A 6 -10.32 3.56 5.43
C ILE A 6 -9.12 3.74 6.36
N VAL A 7 -8.71 4.97 6.65
CA VAL A 7 -7.57 5.24 7.56
C VAL A 7 -7.91 4.87 9.01
N GLY A 8 -9.18 4.91 9.40
CA GLY A 8 -9.64 4.56 10.74
C GLY A 8 -9.79 3.05 11.00
N GLN A 9 -10.06 2.26 9.97
CA GLN A 9 -10.33 0.82 10.11
C GLN A 9 -9.24 -0.08 9.52
N SER A 10 -8.43 0.41 8.58
CA SER A 10 -7.32 -0.34 8.01
C SER A 10 -5.99 0.23 8.52
N PRO A 11 -5.24 -0.51 9.37
CA PRO A 11 -3.91 -0.08 9.77
C PRO A 11 -3.02 0.03 8.53
N PRO A 12 -2.02 0.93 8.53
CA PRO A 12 -1.13 1.04 7.41
C PRO A 12 -0.37 -0.28 7.22
N TYR A 13 -0.32 -0.73 5.98
CA TYR A 13 0.52 -1.84 5.57
C TYR A 13 1.99 -1.47 5.83
N ARG A 14 2.75 -2.44 6.35
CA ARG A 14 4.17 -2.28 6.63
C ARG A 14 4.95 -3.40 5.98
N GLU A 15 5.96 -3.04 5.22
CA GLU A 15 6.88 -3.94 4.56
C GLU A 15 8.30 -3.56 4.95
N LYS A 16 9.13 -4.58 5.20
CA LYS A 16 10.55 -4.40 5.45
C LYS A 16 11.33 -5.22 4.46
N GLN A 17 12.30 -4.57 3.81
CA GLN A 17 13.15 -5.18 2.81
C GLN A 17 14.62 -4.97 3.17
N VAL A 18 15.45 -5.94 2.76
CA VAL A 18 16.90 -5.82 2.82
C VAL A 18 17.40 -5.82 1.38
N CYS A 19 18.18 -4.81 1.00
CA CYS A 19 18.77 -4.75 -0.33
C CYS A 19 20.21 -4.27 -0.28
N ALA A 20 20.99 -4.68 -1.29
CA ALA A 20 22.34 -4.18 -1.52
C ALA A 20 22.27 -3.07 -2.57
N ILE A 21 22.90 -1.92 -2.27
CA ILE A 21 22.98 -0.79 -3.20
C ILE A 21 24.37 -0.75 -3.81
N GLY A 22 24.47 -0.63 -5.13
CA GLY A 22 25.75 -0.39 -5.80
C GLY A 22 25.98 1.11 -6.02
N GLY A 23 27.05 1.67 -5.44
CA GLY A 23 27.84 2.81 -5.96
C GLY A 23 27.22 4.20 -6.00
N SER A 24 26.01 4.29 -6.56
CA SER A 24 25.48 5.52 -7.13
C SER A 24 23.95 5.53 -7.23
N SER A 25 23.27 4.39 -7.39
CA SER A 25 21.82 4.24 -7.18
C SER A 25 21.39 2.80 -7.41
N GLY A 26 20.36 2.37 -6.69
CA GLY A 26 19.68 1.10 -6.89
C GLY A 26 18.17 1.30 -6.95
N TYR A 27 17.50 0.33 -7.57
CA TYR A 27 16.04 0.23 -7.50
C TYR A 27 15.65 -0.84 -6.49
N PHE A 28 14.59 -0.57 -5.76
CA PHE A 28 13.89 -1.58 -4.98
C PHE A 28 12.42 -1.60 -5.40
N TYR A 29 11.82 -2.78 -5.30
CA TYR A 29 10.42 -2.99 -5.64
C TYR A 29 9.68 -3.23 -4.35
N CYS A 30 8.68 -2.40 -4.08
CA CYS A 30 7.85 -2.50 -2.89
C CYS A 30 6.39 -2.71 -3.30
N THR A 31 5.58 -3.13 -2.34
CA THR A 31 4.14 -3.16 -2.55
C THR A 31 3.65 -1.75 -2.89
N PRO A 32 2.93 -1.54 -4.02
CA PRO A 32 2.38 -0.23 -4.32
C PRO A 32 1.32 0.12 -3.28
N THR A 33 1.45 1.30 -2.67
CA THR A 33 0.59 1.79 -1.58
C THR A 33 0.34 3.28 -1.74
N TYR A 34 -0.81 3.76 -1.27
CA TYR A 34 -1.07 5.19 -1.16
C TYR A 34 -0.33 5.83 0.01
N TRP A 35 0.17 7.04 -0.22
CA TRP A 35 0.96 7.84 0.72
C TRP A 35 2.12 7.05 1.36
N PRO A 36 3.07 6.54 0.54
CA PRO A 36 4.18 5.76 1.07
C PRO A 36 5.05 6.63 1.98
N LYS A 37 5.31 6.13 3.18
CA LYS A 37 6.41 6.58 4.04
C LYS A 37 7.56 5.60 3.85
N LEU A 38 8.75 6.15 3.63
CA LEU A 38 9.95 5.40 3.37
C LEU A 38 10.97 5.74 4.44
N ASP A 39 11.52 4.71 5.08
CA ASP A 39 12.66 4.82 5.97
C ASP A 39 13.79 3.93 5.46
N VAL A 40 15.03 4.34 5.73
CA VAL A 40 16.21 3.59 5.33
C VAL A 40 17.26 3.67 6.42
N ALA A 41 17.87 2.53 6.72
CA ALA A 41 18.96 2.40 7.67
C ALA A 41 20.03 1.47 7.11
N SER A 42 21.31 1.83 7.26
CA SER A 42 22.41 0.95 6.87
C SER A 42 22.49 -0.28 7.77
N TRP A 43 22.85 -1.43 7.19
CA TRP A 43 23.10 -2.68 7.91
C TRP A 43 24.59 -2.82 8.24
N GLN A 44 25.19 -1.79 8.85
CA GLN A 44 26.59 -1.82 9.29
C GLN A 44 26.86 -0.79 10.38
N GLY A 45 27.80 -1.10 11.27
CA GLY A 45 28.42 -0.13 12.15
C GLY A 45 29.68 0.41 11.47
N GLU A 46 29.57 1.53 10.77
CA GLU A 46 30.69 2.18 10.10
C GLU A 46 31.18 3.41 10.84
N ASN A 47 32.48 3.71 10.68
CA ASN A 47 33.14 4.87 11.25
C ASN A 47 32.91 6.16 10.42
N SER A 48 32.11 6.11 9.35
CA SER A 48 31.82 7.27 8.50
C SER A 48 30.35 7.26 8.08
N GLU A 49 29.68 8.39 8.28
CA GLU A 49 28.28 8.59 7.91
C GLU A 49 28.18 8.73 6.38
N TYR A 50 27.71 7.69 5.69
CA TYR A 50 27.27 7.82 4.30
C TYR A 50 25.85 8.36 4.26
N THR A 51 25.60 9.35 3.39
CA THR A 51 24.23 9.81 3.14
C THR A 51 23.51 8.76 2.29
N ILE A 52 22.46 8.16 2.86
CA ILE A 52 21.53 7.29 2.15
C ILE A 52 20.22 8.03 1.99
N THR A 53 19.74 8.13 0.76
CA THR A 53 18.48 8.81 0.44
C THR A 53 17.55 7.84 -0.27
N ILE A 54 16.28 7.85 0.13
CA ILE A 54 15.24 7.02 -0.47
C ILE A 54 14.08 7.90 -0.95
N TYR A 55 13.59 7.65 -2.16
CA TYR A 55 12.54 8.47 -2.77
C TYR A 55 11.79 7.71 -3.87
N ASN A 56 10.70 8.30 -4.39
CA ASN A 56 9.88 7.77 -5.49
C ASN A 56 9.28 6.37 -5.27
N GLY A 57 8.82 6.01 -4.06
CA GLY A 57 8.17 4.71 -3.81
C GLY A 57 6.70 4.60 -4.24
N ASP A 58 6.09 5.69 -4.70
CA ASP A 58 4.70 5.70 -5.15
C ASP A 58 4.56 4.95 -6.48
N GLY A 59 3.74 3.88 -6.50
CA GLY A 59 3.61 2.97 -7.66
C GLY A 59 4.46 1.70 -7.60
N GLY A 60 5.09 1.39 -6.46
CA GLY A 60 5.69 0.06 -6.22
C GLY A 60 7.13 -0.12 -6.70
N ARG A 61 7.80 0.97 -7.10
CA ARG A 61 9.23 0.96 -7.41
C ARG A 61 9.88 2.24 -6.89
N GLY A 62 10.66 2.12 -5.83
CA GLY A 62 11.43 3.22 -5.28
C GLY A 62 12.89 3.25 -5.75
N VAL A 63 13.51 4.39 -5.51
CA VAL A 63 14.94 4.62 -5.75
C VAL A 63 15.63 4.75 -4.42
N VAL A 64 16.75 4.04 -4.30
CA VAL A 64 17.65 4.19 -3.16
C VAL A 64 19.00 4.67 -3.67
N TYR A 65 19.47 5.77 -3.11
CA TYR A 65 20.73 6.42 -3.43
C TYR A 65 21.67 6.27 -2.25
N GLY A 66 22.89 5.81 -2.51
CA GLY A 66 23.98 5.79 -1.54
C GLY A 66 25.21 6.44 -2.15
N GLN A 67 25.88 7.30 -1.39
CA GLN A 67 27.15 7.90 -1.79
C GLN A 67 28.30 6.92 -1.46
N GLY A 68 28.86 6.21 -2.46
CA GLY A 68 30.08 5.38 -2.28
C GLY A 68 29.90 3.87 -2.50
N THR A 69 30.77 3.07 -1.88
CA THR A 69 30.88 1.61 -2.06
C THR A 69 29.60 0.85 -1.69
N ILE A 70 29.48 -0.40 -2.17
CA ILE A 70 28.32 -1.28 -1.95
C ILE A 70 27.94 -1.33 -0.47
N ALA A 71 26.72 -0.89 -0.15
CA ALA A 71 26.18 -0.91 1.20
C ALA A 71 24.90 -1.75 1.25
N ASN A 72 24.79 -2.58 2.28
CA ASN A 72 23.53 -3.26 2.60
C ASN A 72 22.65 -2.31 3.41
N VAL A 73 21.38 -2.19 3.05
CA VAL A 73 20.42 -1.34 3.73
C VAL A 73 19.16 -2.11 4.10
N ASN A 74 18.55 -1.71 5.21
CA ASN A 74 17.18 -2.04 5.57
C ASN A 74 16.29 -0.90 5.11
N ILE A 75 15.25 -1.22 4.35
CA ILE A 75 14.24 -0.27 3.90
C ILE A 75 12.93 -0.62 4.60
N GLY A 76 12.33 0.35 5.29
CA GLY A 76 10.95 0.27 5.76
C GLY A 76 10.05 1.02 4.79
N ILE A 77 8.94 0.37 4.41
CA ILE A 77 7.87 0.96 3.60
C ILE A 77 6.59 0.85 4.42
N GLU A 78 5.92 1.98 4.60
CA GLU A 78 4.58 2.05 5.23
C GLU A 78 3.62 2.77 4.30
N GLY A 79 2.38 2.29 4.16
CA GLY A 79 1.37 2.98 3.36
C GLY A 79 -0.02 2.39 3.53
N TYR A 80 -1.00 2.96 2.84
CA TYR A 80 -2.38 2.47 2.86
C TYR A 80 -2.76 1.79 1.54
N ALA A 81 -3.79 0.94 1.56
CA ALA A 81 -4.33 0.27 0.38
C ALA A 81 -3.25 -0.44 -0.46
N PRO A 82 -2.62 -1.51 0.08
CA PRO A 82 -1.66 -2.28 -0.69
C PRO A 82 -2.29 -2.76 -2.00
N HIS A 83 -1.53 -2.70 -3.09
CA HIS A 83 -2.00 -3.01 -4.45
C HIS A 83 -3.12 -2.10 -4.98
N GLY A 84 -3.35 -0.93 -4.35
CA GLY A 84 -4.47 -0.05 -4.70
C GLY A 84 -5.82 -0.68 -4.38
N VAL A 85 -5.86 -1.71 -3.52
CA VAL A 85 -7.09 -2.38 -3.11
C VAL A 85 -7.72 -1.58 -1.97
N LEU A 86 -8.95 -1.15 -2.21
CA LEU A 86 -9.76 -0.43 -1.23
C LEU A 86 -10.93 -1.32 -0.79
N GLU A 87 -11.00 -1.56 0.51
CA GLU A 87 -12.14 -2.21 1.13
C GLU A 87 -13.23 -1.15 1.41
N ILE A 88 -14.47 -1.49 1.08
CA ILE A 88 -15.64 -0.76 1.55
C ILE A 88 -16.22 -1.59 2.71
N PRO A 89 -16.07 -1.13 3.96
CA PRO A 89 -16.50 -1.89 5.12
C PRO A 89 -18.03 -1.90 5.19
N PHE A 90 -18.62 -3.09 5.15
CA PHE A 90 -20.05 -3.32 5.34
C PHE A 90 -20.33 -3.80 6.78
N GLY A 91 -19.79 -3.08 7.76
CA GLY A 91 -19.78 -3.45 9.18
C GLY A 91 -18.39 -3.88 9.66
N LEU A 92 -18.28 -4.22 10.94
CA LEU A 92 -17.04 -4.74 11.54
C LEU A 92 -16.83 -6.21 11.16
N GLN A 93 -15.69 -6.52 10.50
CA GLN A 93 -15.38 -7.88 10.03
C GLN A 93 -15.32 -8.94 11.15
N GLY A 94 -15.09 -8.54 12.40
CA GLY A 94 -15.09 -9.44 13.57
C GLY A 94 -16.47 -9.67 14.20
N GLU A 95 -17.50 -8.92 13.78
CA GLU A 95 -18.84 -8.94 14.38
C GLU A 95 -19.88 -9.20 13.29
N PRO A 96 -20.24 -10.47 13.03
CA PRO A 96 -21.18 -10.83 11.95
C PRO A 96 -22.56 -10.18 12.07
N ASP A 97 -22.98 -9.82 13.29
CA ASP A 97 -24.27 -9.17 13.54
C ASP A 97 -24.29 -7.69 13.08
N ASP A 98 -23.11 -7.06 12.96
CA ASP A 98 -22.96 -5.70 12.43
C ASP A 98 -22.87 -5.69 10.89
N TRP A 99 -22.85 -6.86 10.26
CA TRP A 99 -22.72 -6.95 8.82
C TRP A 99 -23.98 -6.44 8.11
N TYR A 100 -23.77 -5.82 6.96
CA TYR A 100 -24.86 -5.31 6.14
C TYR A 100 -25.76 -6.46 5.66
N ASP A 101 -26.96 -6.55 6.24
CA ASP A 101 -27.96 -7.57 5.92
C ASP A 101 -28.56 -7.35 4.53
N VAL A 102 -28.06 -8.11 3.55
CA VAL A 102 -28.53 -8.09 2.16
C VAL A 102 -29.77 -8.97 1.92
N THR A 103 -30.24 -9.75 2.90
CA THR A 103 -31.34 -10.72 2.70
C THR A 103 -32.69 -10.05 2.45
N LYS A 104 -32.84 -8.80 2.92
CA LYS A 104 -34.06 -8.01 2.80
C LYS A 104 -34.03 -7.01 1.64
N LEU A 105 -32.94 -6.97 0.88
CA LEU A 105 -32.76 -6.03 -0.24
C LEU A 105 -33.18 -6.70 -1.56
N GLY A 106 -34.01 -6.00 -2.35
CA GLY A 106 -34.38 -6.46 -3.68
C GLY A 106 -33.23 -6.36 -4.69
N SER A 107 -32.43 -5.29 -4.60
CA SER A 107 -31.22 -5.11 -5.42
C SER A 107 -30.20 -4.23 -4.69
N LEU A 108 -28.92 -4.55 -4.88
CA LEU A 108 -27.79 -3.73 -4.45
C LEU A 108 -26.97 -3.36 -5.68
N ARG A 109 -26.65 -2.08 -5.84
CA ARG A 109 -25.89 -1.54 -6.98
C ARG A 109 -24.73 -0.70 -6.48
N LEU A 110 -23.54 -0.96 -7.02
CA LEU A 110 -22.37 -0.11 -6.85
C LEU A 110 -22.18 0.70 -8.13
N ASP A 111 -22.26 2.03 -8.02
CA ASP A 111 -21.94 2.95 -9.09
C ASP A 111 -20.57 3.59 -8.84
N ILE A 112 -19.66 3.43 -9.80
CA ILE A 112 -18.29 3.99 -9.74
C ILE A 112 -18.18 5.08 -10.80
N LEU A 113 -17.89 6.30 -10.35
CA LEU A 113 -17.59 7.42 -11.23
C LEU A 113 -16.06 7.51 -11.45
N SER A 114 -15.62 7.44 -12.71
CA SER A 114 -14.21 7.67 -13.06
C SER A 114 -13.92 9.18 -13.20
N HIS A 115 -12.68 9.57 -12.90
CA HIS A 115 -12.21 10.93 -13.21
C HIS A 115 -12.09 11.14 -14.73
N ALA A 116 -12.14 12.39 -15.18
CA ALA A 116 -12.08 12.75 -16.61
C ALA A 116 -10.77 12.31 -17.30
N ASP A 117 -9.68 12.19 -16.54
CA ASP A 117 -8.36 11.75 -17.04
C ASP A 117 -8.17 10.23 -17.03
N ARG A 118 -9.27 9.45 -16.99
CA ARG A 118 -9.22 7.99 -17.16
C ARG A 118 -9.58 7.63 -18.58
N THR A 119 -8.92 6.62 -19.11
CA THR A 119 -9.08 6.12 -20.46
C THR A 119 -9.68 4.71 -20.46
N ASN A 120 -10.09 4.21 -21.62
CA ASN A 120 -10.58 2.83 -21.76
C ASN A 120 -9.53 1.76 -21.45
N ALA A 121 -8.25 2.14 -21.29
CA ALA A 121 -7.19 1.23 -20.86
C ALA A 121 -7.12 1.06 -19.34
N ASP A 122 -7.72 1.98 -18.57
CA ASP A 122 -7.79 1.88 -17.13
C ASP A 122 -8.92 0.93 -16.72
N SER A 123 -8.62 -0.03 -15.84
CA SER A 123 -9.62 -0.99 -15.36
C SER A 123 -9.64 -1.02 -13.83
N CYS A 124 -10.82 -1.29 -13.28
CA CYS A 124 -11.00 -1.63 -11.86
C CYS A 124 -11.72 -2.96 -11.78
N GLN A 125 -11.42 -3.72 -10.72
CA GLN A 125 -12.09 -4.98 -10.42
C GLN A 125 -12.78 -4.86 -9.08
N ILE A 126 -14.00 -5.37 -9.00
CA ILE A 126 -14.81 -5.37 -7.78
C ILE A 126 -14.88 -6.81 -7.32
N PHE A 127 -14.46 -7.04 -6.07
CA PHE A 127 -14.60 -8.31 -5.40
C PHE A 127 -15.70 -8.16 -4.35
N LEU A 128 -16.71 -9.03 -4.40
CA LEU A 128 -17.77 -9.07 -3.41
C LEU A 128 -17.63 -10.37 -2.62
N GLN A 129 -17.54 -10.24 -1.30
CA GLN A 129 -17.54 -11.36 -0.37
C GLN A 129 -18.88 -11.38 0.36
N GLN A 130 -19.54 -12.54 0.38
CA GLN A 130 -20.83 -12.71 1.03
C GLN A 130 -20.80 -14.01 1.85
N LEU A 131 -21.20 -13.93 3.11
CA LEU A 131 -21.52 -15.12 3.90
C LEU A 131 -22.95 -15.56 3.58
N ARG A 132 -23.11 -16.82 3.18
CA ARG A 132 -24.40 -17.44 2.91
C ARG A 132 -24.65 -18.50 3.98
N ASN A 133 -25.73 -18.35 4.72
CA ASN A 133 -26.24 -19.38 5.61
C ASN A 133 -27.12 -20.31 4.75
N TYR A 134 -26.78 -21.60 4.70
CA TYR A 134 -27.54 -22.65 4.00
C TYR A 134 -28.45 -23.40 4.97
#